data_AF-A0A0B7A4H8-F1
#
_entry.id   AF-A0A0B7A4H8-F1
#
_cell.length_a   1.000
_cell.length_b   1.000
_cell.length_c   1.000
_cell.angle_alpha   90.00
_cell.angle_beta   90.00
_cell.angle_gamma   90.00
#
_symmetry.space_group_name_H-M   'P 1'
#
loop_
_entity.id
_entity.type
_entity.pdbx_description
1 polymer ?
#
loop_
_entity_poly.entity_id
_entity_poly.type
_entity_poly.pdbx_seq_one_letter_code
_entity_poly.pdbx_strand_id
1 'polypeptide(L)'
;MPSSANSVSGGSNGSRRGKTRQYRTVNQQSHIDECLFGDPQSQQIRHAKLKESFLLSQDAPASREGIPIERLANERSTHRRSGQGKKQKELVTVITKDLIRKLIVPSEDPSGDSIIIPREQFFRILQASKVLSKEEREAEAEKQRQEKERAMDDAQERKNRMKLLDVTRQKNAKLNDLEEEAKERAEHLLTKANELRQEQEDEIKKLNEAILSAKCHAIRDAQILEKDQIKKEMTDEEKRLDIMMEVDRQNAIKLYEEIEKRKKEEQLLGAAKLLEQIDEIEQEKLLELERKDQENLQMQRYIEKLMEEDQETLERKKLEQESLREELNKANAELLKRKELKTLQDKAEELKVLEFQKQKAEREAAFEKEQEKIRVEKEREVAKLRGLQERAKDEQAERDALRAKRAQEQAERDWRRKEADEAKKKAELEDSLKKARTMQMQQKEHFMAVQAQRERLEFERVLRAQKELVDKQKREEEAFRKKKYALAVDVRAQIREKEQDRIAERNAFFEEGIKLDEEAKARRLKLEAMKKKKLNELRDAGIPDKYLAEVERKINQPQKIMA
;
A
#
# COMPACT_ATOMS: atom_id res chain seq x y z
N MET A 1 -31.91 48.44 41.29
CA MET A 1 -30.61 47.90 41.74
C MET A 1 -29.75 47.63 40.49
N PRO A 2 -28.40 47.66 40.62
CA PRO A 2 -27.50 48.24 39.60
C PRO A 2 -27.05 47.21 38.53
N SER A 3 -26.32 47.56 37.46
CA SER A 3 -25.28 48.61 37.33
C SER A 3 -25.07 49.20 35.92
N SER A 4 -24.53 50.43 35.89
CA SER A 4 -23.57 51.06 34.95
C SER A 4 -23.66 50.79 33.43
N ALA A 5 -23.65 51.78 32.52
CA ALA A 5 -22.80 52.99 32.37
C ALA A 5 -21.30 52.65 32.10
N ASN A 6 -20.56 53.35 31.22
CA ASN A 6 -20.87 54.57 30.47
C ASN A 6 -20.12 54.65 29.12
N SER A 7 -20.41 55.67 28.30
CA SER A 7 -19.75 55.94 27.00
C SER A 7 -18.46 56.78 27.10
N VAL A 8 -17.62 56.74 26.05
CA VAL A 8 -16.45 57.62 25.83
C VAL A 8 -16.42 58.07 24.36
N SER A 9 -15.79 59.21 24.06
CA SER A 9 -15.98 60.00 22.83
C SER A 9 -14.68 60.43 22.11
N GLY A 10 -14.83 60.88 20.85
CA GLY A 10 -13.76 61.41 19.97
C GLY A 10 -13.84 60.80 18.56
N GLY A 11 -13.80 61.51 17.42
CA GLY A 11 -13.53 62.93 17.16
C GLY A 11 -12.12 63.13 16.56
N SER A 12 -11.90 63.84 15.46
CA SER A 12 -12.81 64.51 14.51
C SER A 12 -12.11 64.77 13.15
N ASN A 13 -12.84 65.20 12.11
CA ASN A 13 -12.29 65.47 10.77
C ASN A 13 -11.36 66.70 10.74
N GLY A 14 -10.30 66.65 9.92
CA GLY A 14 -9.40 67.80 9.67
C GLY A 14 -8.74 67.80 8.29
N SER A 15 -9.43 68.30 7.26
CA SER A 15 -8.82 68.52 5.94
C SER A 15 -8.25 69.94 5.82
N ARG A 16 -7.10 70.11 5.17
CA ARG A 16 -6.62 71.40 4.65
C ARG A 16 -6.03 71.25 3.25
N ARG A 17 -6.23 72.27 2.43
CA ARG A 17 -5.91 72.31 0.99
C ARG A 17 -4.99 73.51 0.75
N GLY A 18 -3.82 73.31 0.16
CA GLY A 18 -2.86 74.39 -0.08
C GLY A 18 -2.07 74.17 -1.38
N LYS A 19 -2.01 75.19 -2.23
CA LYS A 19 -1.12 75.25 -3.40
C LYS A 19 0.11 76.08 -3.03
N THR A 20 1.30 75.70 -3.49
CA THR A 20 2.07 76.40 -4.55
C THR A 20 3.44 75.75 -4.76
N ARG A 21 3.96 75.81 -5.99
CA ARG A 21 5.38 75.54 -6.29
C ARG A 21 6.23 76.77 -5.95
N GLN A 22 7.41 76.58 -5.37
CA GLN A 22 8.68 77.20 -5.83
C GLN A 22 9.84 76.29 -5.40
N TYR A 23 10.92 76.26 -6.20
CA TYR A 23 12.17 75.59 -5.84
C TYR A 23 13.13 76.58 -5.19
N ARG A 24 13.88 76.15 -4.18
CA ARG A 24 14.99 76.93 -3.59
C ARG A 24 16.20 76.02 -3.38
N THR A 25 17.12 76.03 -4.35
CA THR A 25 18.40 75.33 -4.25
C THR A 25 19.27 75.99 -3.18
N VAL A 26 19.88 75.22 -2.29
CA VAL A 26 20.78 75.74 -1.25
C VAL A 26 22.08 74.92 -1.24
N ASN A 27 23.15 75.59 -1.71
CA ASN A 27 24.54 75.16 -1.75
C ASN A 27 24.87 73.94 -2.65
N GLN A 28 26.12 73.86 -3.13
CA GLN A 28 26.57 72.91 -4.17
C GLN A 28 27.62 71.89 -3.70
N GLN A 29 28.04 71.94 -2.44
CA GLN A 29 29.00 70.99 -1.87
C GLN A 29 28.54 70.53 -0.49
N SER A 30 28.20 69.25 -0.37
CA SER A 30 27.97 68.55 0.89
C SER A 30 29.15 67.62 1.15
N HIS A 31 30.05 68.00 2.07
CA HIS A 31 31.14 67.14 2.48
C HIS A 31 30.58 66.08 3.44
N ILE A 32 30.30 64.88 2.91
CA ILE A 32 29.82 63.70 3.64
C ILE A 32 30.70 62.54 3.20
N ASP A 33 31.25 61.78 4.15
CA ASP A 33 32.12 60.65 3.83
C ASP A 33 31.33 59.51 3.18
N GLU A 34 31.47 59.33 1.87
CA GLU A 34 30.79 58.28 1.10
C GLU A 34 31.22 56.86 1.52
N CYS A 35 32.30 56.71 2.29
CA CYS A 35 32.79 55.42 2.79
C CYS A 35 31.85 54.71 3.78
N LEU A 36 30.80 55.36 4.29
CA LEU A 36 29.81 54.73 5.19
C LEU A 36 28.66 54.01 4.44
N PHE A 37 28.47 54.29 3.15
CA PHE A 37 27.50 53.61 2.29
C PHE A 37 28.25 53.00 1.10
N GLY A 38 28.55 51.69 1.20
CA GLY A 38 29.53 51.02 0.35
C GLY A 38 29.35 51.20 -1.16
N ASP A 39 30.48 51.17 -1.88
CA ASP A 39 30.68 51.58 -3.27
C ASP A 39 29.46 51.47 -4.20
N PRO A 40 29.18 52.49 -5.03
CA PRO A 40 28.11 52.41 -6.03
C PRO A 40 28.20 51.14 -6.87
N GLN A 41 27.06 50.51 -7.14
CA GLN A 41 27.00 49.20 -7.81
C GLN A 41 27.74 49.17 -9.17
N SER A 42 27.83 50.32 -9.86
CA SER A 42 28.63 50.50 -11.08
C SER A 42 30.14 50.38 -10.85
N GLN A 43 30.65 50.86 -9.72
CA GLN A 43 32.05 50.67 -9.29
C GLN A 43 32.28 49.24 -8.82
N GLN A 44 31.37 48.66 -8.03
CA GLN A 44 31.45 47.24 -7.64
C GLN A 44 31.50 46.31 -8.85
N ILE A 45 30.65 46.53 -9.87
CA ILE A 45 30.67 45.80 -11.14
C ILE A 45 31.99 46.02 -11.90
N ARG A 46 32.59 47.22 -11.83
CA ARG A 46 33.86 47.52 -12.48
C ARG A 46 35.04 46.83 -11.79
N HIS A 47 35.07 46.82 -10.46
CA HIS A 47 36.05 46.08 -9.67
C HIS A 47 35.87 44.57 -9.81
N ALA A 48 34.63 44.06 -9.83
CA ALA A 48 34.33 42.65 -10.10
C ALA A 48 34.86 42.23 -11.48
N LYS A 49 34.57 42.98 -12.54
CA LYS A 49 35.07 42.70 -13.90
C LYS A 49 36.60 42.77 -14.01
N LEU A 50 37.24 43.70 -13.31
CA LEU A 50 38.70 43.74 -13.23
C LEU A 50 39.26 42.50 -12.50
N LYS A 51 38.61 42.06 -11.42
CA LYS A 51 38.99 40.88 -10.65
C LYS A 51 38.77 39.57 -11.43
N GLU A 52 37.65 39.44 -12.16
CA GLU A 52 37.41 38.35 -13.12
C GLU A 52 38.50 38.34 -14.21
N SER A 53 38.83 39.50 -14.80
CA SER A 53 39.86 39.58 -15.85
C SER A 53 41.28 39.24 -15.38
N PHE A 54 41.53 39.28 -14.07
CA PHE A 54 42.81 38.91 -13.47
C PHE A 54 42.84 37.43 -13.01
N LEU A 55 41.70 36.91 -12.52
CA LEU A 55 41.58 35.52 -12.05
C LEU A 55 41.43 34.51 -13.19
N LEU A 56 40.99 34.93 -14.38
CA LEU A 56 40.90 34.06 -15.58
C LEU A 56 42.25 33.93 -16.34
N SER A 57 43.38 34.18 -15.65
CA SER A 57 44.74 34.13 -16.22
C SER A 57 45.63 33.05 -15.60
N GLN A 58 45.07 32.18 -14.76
CA GLN A 58 45.69 30.93 -14.31
C GLN A 58 44.76 29.76 -14.70
N ASP A 59 45.34 28.56 -14.85
CA ASP A 59 44.66 27.29 -15.13
C ASP A 59 43.98 27.12 -16.51
N ALA A 60 44.76 27.28 -17.59
CA ALA A 60 44.51 26.62 -18.88
C ALA A 60 45.82 26.22 -19.59
N PRO A 61 45.94 25.01 -20.18
CA PRO A 61 47.19 24.50 -20.74
C PRO A 61 47.47 25.00 -22.17
N ALA A 62 48.75 24.93 -22.57
CA ALA A 62 49.23 25.45 -23.84
C ALA A 62 48.79 24.63 -25.07
N SER A 63 48.06 25.25 -26.01
CA SER A 63 48.31 25.12 -27.46
C SER A 63 47.39 26.04 -28.28
N ARG A 64 47.81 26.28 -29.53
CA ARG A 64 47.14 27.00 -30.64
C ARG A 64 47.35 28.51 -30.72
N GLU A 65 47.74 28.95 -31.91
CA GLU A 65 48.15 30.33 -32.21
C GLU A 65 46.94 31.29 -32.25
N GLY A 66 47.07 32.43 -31.57
CA GLY A 66 46.01 33.43 -31.44
C GLY A 66 46.57 34.84 -31.22
N ILE A 67 46.82 35.53 -32.34
CA ILE A 67 47.15 36.97 -32.52
C ILE A 67 47.31 37.80 -31.23
N PRO A 68 48.54 38.27 -30.88
CA PRO A 68 48.77 39.10 -29.70
C PRO A 68 47.94 40.39 -29.67
N ILE A 69 47.51 40.78 -28.47
CA ILE A 69 46.73 42.00 -28.19
C ILE A 69 47.40 43.28 -28.71
N GLU A 70 48.73 43.29 -28.86
CA GLU A 70 49.49 44.40 -29.44
C GLU A 70 49.10 44.73 -30.89
N ARG A 71 48.65 43.75 -31.70
CA ARG A 71 48.08 44.04 -33.03
C ARG A 71 46.74 44.76 -32.93
N LEU A 72 45.84 44.32 -32.05
CA LEU A 72 44.54 44.96 -31.80
C LEU A 72 44.69 46.36 -31.16
N ALA A 73 45.75 46.59 -30.38
CA ALA A 73 46.11 47.92 -29.88
C ALA A 73 46.55 48.85 -31.02
N ASN A 74 47.39 48.37 -31.95
CA ASN A 74 47.79 49.12 -33.13
C ASN A 74 46.61 49.45 -34.06
N GLU A 75 45.70 48.50 -34.31
CA GLU A 75 44.49 48.72 -35.12
C GLU A 75 43.50 49.73 -34.49
N ARG A 76 43.47 49.85 -33.17
CA ARG A 76 42.68 50.89 -32.47
C ARG A 76 43.39 52.24 -32.39
N SER A 77 44.71 52.28 -32.53
CA SER A 77 45.51 53.51 -32.54
C SER A 77 45.37 54.29 -33.87
N THR A 78 45.26 53.57 -35.01
CA THR A 78 45.24 54.19 -36.35
C THR A 78 43.97 55.00 -36.66
N HIS A 79 42.87 54.79 -35.94
CA HIS A 79 41.58 55.48 -36.20
C HIS A 79 41.39 56.83 -35.47
N ARG A 80 42.45 57.41 -34.89
CA ARG A 80 42.41 58.77 -34.30
C ARG A 80 43.58 59.66 -34.71
N ARG A 81 44.03 59.60 -35.98
CA ARG A 81 44.99 60.58 -36.52
C ARG A 81 44.93 60.85 -38.04
N SER A 82 43.73 60.97 -38.59
CA SER A 82 43.47 61.81 -39.78
C SER A 82 42.57 62.98 -39.34
N GLY A 83 42.92 64.27 -39.48
CA GLY A 83 44.02 64.87 -40.23
C GLY A 83 43.48 65.50 -41.50
N GLN A 84 43.25 66.82 -41.46
CA GLN A 84 42.80 67.60 -42.62
C GLN A 84 43.92 67.68 -43.65
N GLY A 85 43.99 66.67 -44.52
CA GLY A 85 44.87 66.67 -45.69
C GLY A 85 44.48 67.82 -46.62
N LYS A 86 45.39 68.79 -46.77
CA LYS A 86 45.22 69.92 -47.71
C LYS A 86 44.96 69.35 -49.10
N LYS A 87 43.87 69.77 -49.76
CA LYS A 87 43.63 69.45 -51.18
C LYS A 87 44.88 69.84 -51.98
N GLN A 88 45.42 68.91 -52.75
CA GLN A 88 46.50 69.24 -53.68
C GLN A 88 45.89 70.08 -54.81
N LYS A 89 46.51 71.22 -55.12
CA LYS A 89 46.05 72.11 -56.20
C LYS A 89 46.28 71.44 -57.54
N GLU A 90 45.34 71.58 -58.47
CA GLU A 90 45.44 70.95 -59.78
C GLU A 90 46.65 71.47 -60.57
N LEU A 91 47.42 70.53 -61.12
CA LEU A 91 48.72 70.74 -61.76
C LEU A 91 48.61 70.29 -63.22
N VAL A 92 48.45 71.25 -64.13
CA VAL A 92 48.38 70.96 -65.58
C VAL A 92 49.80 70.93 -66.16
N THR A 93 50.16 69.80 -66.77
CA THR A 93 51.40 69.66 -67.57
C THR A 93 51.14 70.11 -69.00
N VAL A 94 51.81 71.18 -69.43
CA VAL A 94 51.87 71.59 -70.84
C VAL A 94 53.15 71.01 -71.45
N ILE A 95 52.98 70.28 -72.55
CA ILE A 95 54.06 69.64 -73.30
C ILE A 95 54.20 70.36 -74.65
N THR A 96 55.36 70.95 -74.90
CA THR A 96 55.82 71.29 -76.26
C THR A 96 57.08 70.46 -76.56
N LYS A 97 57.47 70.35 -77.84
CA LYS A 97 58.40 69.29 -78.31
C LYS A 97 59.68 69.13 -77.47
N ASP A 98 60.24 70.24 -76.99
CA ASP A 98 61.58 70.24 -76.37
C ASP A 98 61.56 70.51 -74.84
N LEU A 99 60.42 70.84 -74.22
CA LEU A 99 60.29 71.02 -72.76
C LEU A 99 58.86 70.81 -72.24
N ILE A 100 58.76 70.27 -71.01
CA ILE A 100 57.52 70.13 -70.24
C ILE A 100 57.48 71.16 -69.12
N ARG A 101 56.36 71.86 -68.92
CA ARG A 101 56.14 72.78 -67.78
C ARG A 101 54.89 72.37 -66.99
N LYS A 102 54.92 72.61 -65.67
CA LYS A 102 53.79 72.41 -64.75
C LYS A 102 53.25 73.76 -64.28
N LEU A 103 51.95 74.00 -64.40
CA LEU A 103 51.25 75.19 -63.91
C LEU A 103 50.18 74.81 -62.90
N ILE A 104 49.95 75.68 -61.90
CA ILE A 104 48.97 75.48 -60.82
C ILE A 104 47.76 76.38 -61.07
N VAL A 105 46.55 75.82 -60.98
CA VAL A 105 45.30 76.58 -61.05
C VAL A 105 44.78 76.89 -59.63
N PRO A 106 44.51 78.17 -59.29
CA PRO A 106 43.77 78.53 -58.07
C PRO A 106 42.29 78.14 -58.17
N SER A 107 41.71 77.58 -57.11
CA SER A 107 40.39 76.93 -57.15
C SER A 107 39.45 77.40 -56.02
N GLU A 108 39.40 78.72 -55.75
CA GLU A 108 38.53 79.32 -54.74
C GLU A 108 37.94 80.63 -55.30
N ASP A 109 36.61 80.75 -55.34
CA ASP A 109 35.90 81.95 -55.76
C ASP A 109 35.94 83.04 -54.67
N PRO A 110 36.06 84.33 -55.02
CA PRO A 110 36.52 85.37 -54.08
C PRO A 110 35.44 85.97 -53.16
N SER A 111 34.23 85.39 -53.08
CA SER A 111 33.03 86.10 -52.61
C SER A 111 32.56 85.80 -51.16
N GLY A 112 33.17 84.86 -50.45
CA GLY A 112 33.01 84.65 -48.99
C GLY A 112 31.65 84.17 -48.43
N ASP A 113 30.52 84.60 -48.99
CA ASP A 113 29.21 84.60 -48.30
C ASP A 113 28.32 83.34 -48.53
N SER A 114 28.88 82.22 -48.99
CA SER A 114 28.11 81.01 -49.34
C SER A 114 28.45 79.76 -48.50
N ILE A 115 27.57 79.42 -47.55
CA ILE A 115 27.70 78.21 -46.71
C ILE A 115 27.19 76.98 -47.47
N ILE A 116 28.11 76.15 -47.98
CA ILE A 116 27.79 74.88 -48.63
C ILE A 116 27.50 73.80 -47.58
N ILE A 117 26.22 73.57 -47.26
CA ILE A 117 25.80 72.50 -46.34
C ILE A 117 25.86 71.14 -47.06
N PRO A 118 26.60 70.13 -46.56
CA PRO A 118 26.66 68.81 -47.17
C PRO A 118 25.31 68.07 -47.06
N ARG A 119 24.97 67.29 -48.09
CA ARG A 119 23.62 66.70 -48.29
C ARG A 119 23.11 65.86 -47.10
N GLU A 120 24.00 65.17 -46.39
CA GLU A 120 23.68 64.44 -45.15
C GLU A 120 23.24 65.37 -44.02
N GLN A 121 23.94 66.49 -43.82
CA GLN A 121 23.57 67.47 -42.80
C GLN A 121 22.29 68.20 -43.19
N PHE A 122 22.08 68.50 -44.48
CA PHE A 122 20.81 69.03 -44.97
C PHE A 122 19.64 68.08 -44.66
N PHE A 123 19.75 66.79 -44.99
CA PHE A 123 18.69 65.82 -44.65
C PHE A 123 18.53 65.59 -43.15
N ARG A 124 19.61 65.58 -42.36
CA ARG A 124 19.54 65.50 -40.90
C ARG A 124 18.80 66.70 -40.30
N ILE A 125 19.06 67.91 -40.81
CA ILE A 125 18.35 69.14 -40.40
C ILE A 125 16.88 69.06 -40.85
N LEU A 126 16.61 68.63 -42.08
CA LEU A 126 15.24 68.45 -42.60
C LEU A 126 14.43 67.48 -41.72
N GLN A 127 14.99 66.31 -41.41
CA GLN A 127 14.37 65.31 -40.53
C GLN A 127 14.20 65.81 -39.09
N ALA A 128 15.22 66.47 -38.51
CA ALA A 128 15.13 67.05 -37.17
C ALA A 128 14.15 68.25 -37.10
N SER A 129 13.92 68.95 -38.21
CA SER A 129 12.92 70.01 -38.32
C SER A 129 11.48 69.49 -38.49
N LYS A 130 11.28 68.21 -38.84
CA LYS A 130 9.95 67.61 -38.91
C LYS A 130 9.41 67.47 -37.48
N VAL A 131 8.49 68.36 -37.12
CA VAL A 131 7.79 68.30 -35.84
C VAL A 131 6.85 67.09 -35.84
N LEU A 132 7.35 65.95 -35.34
CA LEU A 132 6.56 64.72 -35.21
C LEU A 132 5.31 64.97 -34.36
N SER A 133 4.19 64.41 -34.82
CA SER A 133 2.95 64.30 -34.04
C SER A 133 3.21 63.63 -32.67
N LYS A 134 2.29 63.82 -31.71
CA LYS A 134 2.32 63.03 -30.46
C LYS A 134 2.23 61.54 -30.78
N GLU A 135 1.30 61.17 -31.64
CA GLU A 135 1.04 59.79 -32.07
C GLU A 135 2.24 59.19 -32.82
N GLU A 136 2.90 59.96 -33.69
CA GLU A 136 4.13 59.51 -34.37
C GLU A 136 5.28 59.25 -33.37
N ARG A 137 5.46 60.16 -32.40
CA ARG A 137 6.51 60.05 -31.38
C ARG A 137 6.23 58.94 -30.37
N GLU A 138 4.96 58.70 -30.06
CA GLU A 138 4.51 57.58 -29.22
C GLU A 138 4.71 56.25 -29.98
N ALA A 139 4.35 56.17 -31.26
CA ALA A 139 4.57 54.99 -32.09
C ALA A 139 6.08 54.67 -32.33
N GLU A 140 6.94 55.68 -32.46
CA GLU A 140 8.40 55.47 -32.49
C GLU A 140 8.95 54.99 -31.14
N ALA A 141 8.46 55.54 -30.02
CA ALA A 141 8.83 55.07 -28.68
C ALA A 141 8.35 53.64 -28.42
N GLU A 142 7.16 53.27 -28.88
CA GLU A 142 6.64 51.90 -28.81
C GLU A 142 7.45 50.93 -29.67
N LYS A 143 7.82 51.30 -30.91
CA LYS A 143 8.72 50.47 -31.74
C LYS A 143 10.08 50.24 -31.06
N GLN A 144 10.72 51.30 -30.57
CA GLN A 144 11.97 51.17 -29.82
C GLN A 144 11.82 50.39 -28.52
N ARG A 145 10.64 50.40 -27.90
CA ARG A 145 10.34 49.56 -26.73
C ARG A 145 10.20 48.09 -27.15
N GLN A 146 9.42 47.79 -28.18
CA GLN A 146 9.24 46.42 -28.71
C GLN A 146 10.57 45.81 -29.20
N GLU A 147 11.45 46.60 -29.82
CA GLU A 147 12.80 46.15 -30.21
C GLU A 147 13.68 45.83 -29.00
N LYS A 148 13.61 46.63 -27.93
CA LYS A 148 14.33 46.37 -26.67
C LYS A 148 13.74 45.18 -25.91
N GLU A 149 12.42 45.01 -25.96
CA GLU A 149 11.69 43.89 -25.35
C GLU A 149 12.08 42.58 -26.04
N ARG A 150 12.01 42.51 -27.37
CA ARG A 150 12.53 41.38 -28.17
C ARG A 150 14.00 41.09 -27.91
N ALA A 151 14.86 42.11 -27.86
CA ALA A 151 16.29 41.90 -27.58
C ALA A 151 16.56 41.39 -26.14
N MET A 152 15.70 41.74 -25.18
CA MET A 152 15.72 41.21 -23.82
C MET A 152 15.19 39.77 -23.77
N ASP A 153 14.13 39.45 -24.52
CA ASP A 153 13.58 38.10 -24.65
C ASP A 153 14.60 37.16 -25.33
N ASP A 154 15.20 37.56 -26.46
CA ASP A 154 16.30 36.84 -27.12
C ASP A 154 17.48 36.57 -26.16
N ALA A 155 17.76 37.49 -25.25
CA ALA A 155 18.80 37.33 -24.24
C ALA A 155 18.34 36.38 -23.10
N GLN A 156 17.08 36.46 -22.69
CA GLN A 156 16.49 35.59 -21.67
C GLN A 156 16.33 34.15 -22.19
N GLU A 157 15.94 33.94 -23.44
CA GLU A 157 15.90 32.62 -24.09
C GLU A 157 17.28 32.00 -24.16
N ARG A 158 18.30 32.75 -24.62
CA ARG A 158 19.69 32.27 -24.60
C ARG A 158 20.16 31.92 -23.19
N LYS A 159 19.83 32.74 -22.19
CA LYS A 159 20.13 32.47 -20.77
C LYS A 159 19.41 31.23 -20.24
N ASN A 160 18.15 31.01 -20.63
CA ASN A 160 17.37 29.83 -20.25
C ASN A 160 17.86 28.56 -20.97
N ARG A 161 18.28 28.67 -22.23
CA ARG A 161 18.91 27.59 -23.00
C ARG A 161 20.27 27.20 -22.40
N MET A 162 21.09 28.16 -21.99
CA MET A 162 22.35 27.89 -21.27
C MET A 162 22.08 27.20 -19.93
N LYS A 163 21.15 27.72 -19.11
CA LYS A 163 20.74 27.04 -17.86
C LYS A 163 20.25 25.60 -18.11
N LEU A 164 19.47 25.37 -19.16
CA LEU A 164 18.99 24.02 -19.51
C LEU A 164 20.16 23.10 -19.89
N LEU A 165 21.12 23.61 -20.67
CA LEU A 165 22.36 22.89 -21.00
C LEU A 165 23.20 22.59 -19.76
N ASP A 166 23.39 23.55 -18.86
CA ASP A 166 24.10 23.35 -17.58
C ASP A 166 23.41 22.32 -16.69
N VAL A 167 22.07 22.35 -16.59
CA VAL A 167 21.29 21.33 -15.87
C VAL A 167 21.43 19.95 -16.53
N THR A 168 21.46 19.85 -17.87
CA THR A 168 21.75 18.57 -18.53
C THR A 168 23.20 18.12 -18.33
N ARG A 169 24.17 19.05 -18.27
CA ARG A 169 25.58 18.74 -17.99
C ARG A 169 25.77 18.24 -16.55
N GLN A 170 25.04 18.78 -15.58
CA GLN A 170 25.03 18.30 -14.20
C GLN A 170 24.37 16.92 -14.09
N LYS A 171 23.24 16.70 -14.77
CA LYS A 171 22.57 15.38 -14.80
C LYS A 171 23.36 14.29 -15.53
N ASN A 172 24.16 14.68 -16.53
CA ASN A 172 25.00 13.79 -17.32
C ASN A 172 26.47 13.77 -16.84
N ALA A 173 26.77 14.40 -15.70
CA ALA A 173 28.03 14.18 -15.03
C ALA A 173 28.09 12.71 -14.58
N LYS A 174 29.21 12.04 -14.84
CA LYS A 174 29.47 10.74 -14.21
C LYS A 174 29.56 10.96 -12.70
N LEU A 175 29.13 9.97 -11.94
CA LEU A 175 29.36 9.95 -10.51
C LEU A 175 30.86 9.82 -10.23
N ASN A 176 31.26 10.25 -9.03
CA ASN A 176 32.56 9.94 -8.49
C ASN A 176 32.62 8.47 -8.06
N ASP A 177 33.78 7.82 -8.09
CA ASP A 177 33.94 6.38 -7.77
C ASP A 177 33.34 6.02 -6.39
N LEU A 178 33.47 6.93 -5.41
CA LEU A 178 32.88 6.81 -4.06
C LEU A 178 31.34 6.89 -4.06
N GLU A 179 30.74 7.61 -4.99
CA GLU A 179 29.29 7.72 -5.16
C GLU A 179 28.73 6.51 -5.94
N GLU A 180 29.52 5.94 -6.87
CA GLU A 180 29.19 4.67 -7.53
C GLU A 180 29.27 3.51 -6.54
N GLU A 181 30.33 3.40 -5.73
CA GLU A 181 30.41 2.41 -4.65
C GLU A 181 29.31 2.60 -3.58
N ALA A 182 28.93 3.85 -3.28
CA ALA A 182 27.79 4.14 -2.40
C ALA A 182 26.45 3.72 -3.01
N LYS A 183 26.27 3.85 -4.34
CA LYS A 183 25.12 3.31 -5.06
C LYS A 183 25.09 1.79 -5.03
N GLU A 184 26.19 1.13 -5.38
CA GLU A 184 26.26 -0.35 -5.36
C GLU A 184 25.92 -0.90 -3.97
N ARG A 185 26.48 -0.31 -2.90
CA ARG A 185 26.11 -0.66 -1.52
C ARG A 185 24.63 -0.41 -1.22
N ALA A 186 24.06 0.72 -1.65
CA ALA A 186 22.65 1.02 -1.44
C ALA A 186 21.73 0.08 -2.25
N GLU A 187 22.09 -0.27 -3.47
CA GLU A 187 21.38 -1.21 -4.34
C GLU A 187 21.47 -2.63 -3.77
N HIS A 188 22.63 -3.10 -3.31
CA HIS A 188 22.78 -4.37 -2.59
C HIS A 188 21.97 -4.43 -1.29
N LEU A 189 21.88 -3.32 -0.54
CA LEU A 189 21.01 -3.24 0.63
C LEU A 189 19.52 -3.29 0.25
N LEU A 190 19.14 -2.64 -0.87
CA LEU A 190 17.77 -2.66 -1.40
C LEU A 190 17.38 -4.02 -1.99
N THR A 191 18.27 -4.73 -2.70
CA THR A 191 17.99 -6.09 -3.18
C THR A 191 17.84 -7.04 -1.99
N LYS A 192 18.78 -7.02 -1.04
CA LYS A 192 18.74 -7.86 0.17
C LYS A 192 17.50 -7.59 1.02
N ALA A 193 17.08 -6.33 1.17
CA ALA A 193 15.83 -5.99 1.86
C ALA A 193 14.58 -6.48 1.09
N ASN A 194 14.61 -6.45 -0.25
CA ASN A 194 13.52 -7.00 -1.07
C ASN A 194 13.47 -8.53 -1.03
N GLU A 195 14.62 -9.20 -1.05
CA GLU A 195 14.76 -10.66 -0.89
C GLU A 195 14.21 -11.12 0.46
N LEU A 196 14.66 -10.51 1.56
CA LEU A 196 14.14 -10.78 2.91
C LEU A 196 12.63 -10.53 3.00
N ARG A 197 12.10 -9.50 2.34
CA ARG A 197 10.65 -9.24 2.28
C ARG A 197 9.90 -10.31 1.48
N GLN A 198 10.48 -10.84 0.40
CA GLN A 198 9.90 -11.93 -0.39
C GLN A 198 9.95 -13.26 0.37
N GLU A 199 11.02 -13.54 1.12
CA GLU A 199 11.12 -14.70 2.01
C GLU A 199 10.11 -14.66 3.16
N GLN A 200 9.68 -13.46 3.57
CA GLN A 200 8.62 -13.30 4.56
C GLN A 200 7.19 -13.53 4.02
N GLU A 201 6.99 -13.72 2.70
CA GLU A 201 5.69 -14.12 2.17
C GLU A 201 5.39 -15.59 2.50
N ASP A 202 4.21 -15.89 3.02
CA ASP A 202 3.91 -17.23 3.57
C ASP A 202 3.89 -18.35 2.51
N GLU A 203 3.66 -18.00 1.23
CA GLU A 203 3.88 -18.93 0.12
C GLU A 203 5.35 -19.31 -0.06
N ILE A 204 6.28 -18.37 0.17
CA ILE A 204 7.72 -18.61 0.10
C ILE A 204 8.22 -19.32 1.37
N LYS A 205 7.56 -19.15 2.52
CA LYS A 205 7.81 -19.98 3.73
C LYS A 205 7.40 -21.44 3.52
N LYS A 206 6.18 -21.69 3.03
CA LYS A 206 5.69 -23.06 2.70
C LYS A 206 6.53 -23.72 1.60
N LEU A 207 6.99 -22.93 0.62
CA LEU A 207 8.01 -23.33 -0.35
C LEU A 207 9.32 -23.75 0.36
N ASN A 208 9.91 -22.88 1.19
CA ASN A 208 11.15 -23.17 1.93
C ASN A 208 11.04 -24.44 2.80
N GLU A 209 9.89 -24.70 3.42
CA GLU A 209 9.60 -25.93 4.16
C GLU A 209 9.60 -27.18 3.26
N ALA A 210 8.90 -27.13 2.12
CA ALA A 210 8.89 -28.22 1.13
C ALA A 210 10.28 -28.46 0.54
N ILE A 211 11.05 -27.40 0.30
CA ILE A 211 12.46 -27.45 -0.14
C ILE A 211 13.36 -28.13 0.89
N LEU A 212 13.23 -27.77 2.17
CA LEU A 212 13.97 -28.41 3.25
C LEU A 212 13.62 -29.90 3.35
N SER A 213 12.33 -30.25 3.21
CA SER A 213 11.87 -31.63 3.15
C SER A 213 12.49 -32.40 1.97
N ALA A 214 12.56 -31.81 0.77
CA ALA A 214 13.21 -32.41 -0.40
C ALA A 214 14.71 -32.65 -0.18
N LYS A 215 15.43 -31.67 0.42
CA LYS A 215 16.85 -31.83 0.80
C LYS A 215 17.05 -32.97 1.79
N CYS A 216 16.22 -33.06 2.82
CA CYS A 216 16.28 -34.14 3.81
C CYS A 216 16.02 -35.53 3.20
N HIS A 217 15.12 -35.65 2.21
CA HIS A 217 14.89 -36.92 1.51
C HIS A 217 16.04 -37.30 0.57
N ALA A 218 16.62 -36.35 -0.17
CA ALA A 218 17.79 -36.61 -1.01
C ALA A 218 19.00 -37.08 -0.18
N ILE A 219 19.25 -36.45 0.97
CA ILE A 219 20.31 -36.88 1.91
C ILE A 219 20.01 -38.27 2.49
N ARG A 220 18.76 -38.56 2.88
CA ARG A 220 18.37 -39.87 3.42
C ARG A 220 18.55 -40.99 2.41
N ASP A 221 18.11 -40.81 1.16
CA ASP A 221 18.25 -41.85 0.14
C ASP A 221 19.73 -42.09 -0.22
N ALA A 222 20.59 -41.05 -0.17
CA ALA A 222 22.05 -41.21 -0.27
C ALA A 222 22.64 -42.01 0.90
N GLN A 223 22.25 -41.71 2.14
CA GLN A 223 22.66 -42.46 3.34
C GLN A 223 22.19 -43.93 3.33
N ILE A 224 21.05 -44.22 2.70
CA ILE A 224 20.58 -45.60 2.51
C ILE A 224 21.48 -46.34 1.53
N LEU A 225 21.86 -45.71 0.41
CA LEU A 225 22.79 -46.29 -0.57
C LEU A 225 24.18 -46.54 0.04
N GLU A 226 24.72 -45.57 0.79
CA GLU A 226 25.97 -45.68 1.54
C GLU A 226 25.91 -46.86 2.54
N LYS A 227 24.85 -46.93 3.35
CA LYS A 227 24.64 -48.03 4.30
C LYS A 227 24.54 -49.39 3.63
N ASP A 228 23.93 -49.48 2.45
CA ASP A 228 23.80 -50.72 1.68
C ASP A 228 25.05 -51.06 0.86
N GLN A 229 26.00 -50.13 0.67
CA GLN A 229 27.37 -50.40 0.23
C GLN A 229 28.19 -50.98 1.40
N ILE A 230 28.23 -50.30 2.54
CA ILE A 230 28.95 -50.74 3.76
C ILE A 230 28.52 -52.16 4.17
N LYS A 231 27.21 -52.49 4.12
CA LYS A 231 26.73 -53.86 4.38
C LYS A 231 27.36 -54.89 3.45
N LYS A 232 27.50 -54.59 2.14
CA LYS A 232 28.06 -55.55 1.17
C LYS A 232 29.53 -55.79 1.47
N GLU A 233 30.30 -54.73 1.63
CA GLU A 233 31.71 -54.76 2.01
C GLU A 233 31.93 -55.57 3.30
N MET A 234 31.11 -55.33 4.34
CA MET A 234 31.11 -56.15 5.56
C MET A 234 30.83 -57.63 5.26
N THR A 235 29.78 -57.97 4.52
CA THR A 235 29.48 -59.38 4.20
C THR A 235 30.52 -60.04 3.30
N ASP A 236 31.27 -59.28 2.50
CA ASP A 236 32.31 -59.81 1.62
C ASP A 236 33.62 -60.06 2.39
N GLU A 237 33.94 -59.23 3.39
CA GLU A 237 35.02 -59.49 4.34
C GLU A 237 34.65 -60.62 5.34
N GLU A 238 33.39 -60.73 5.77
CA GLU A 238 32.89 -61.87 6.55
C GLU A 238 33.09 -63.20 5.79
N LYS A 239 32.66 -63.29 4.51
CA LYS A 239 32.91 -64.47 3.66
C LYS A 239 34.41 -64.78 3.51
N ARG A 240 35.25 -63.75 3.41
CA ARG A 240 36.71 -63.89 3.31
C ARG A 240 37.32 -64.47 4.59
N LEU A 241 36.83 -64.05 5.76
CA LEU A 241 37.21 -64.60 7.06
C LEU A 241 36.69 -66.03 7.24
N ASP A 242 35.46 -66.33 6.85
CA ASP A 242 34.91 -67.69 6.86
C ASP A 242 35.75 -68.65 5.99
N ILE A 243 36.16 -68.22 4.80
CA ILE A 243 37.05 -68.99 3.91
C ILE A 243 38.42 -69.22 4.56
N MET A 244 38.98 -68.21 5.24
CA MET A 244 40.25 -68.35 5.97
C MET A 244 40.12 -69.35 7.13
N MET A 245 39.06 -69.25 7.93
CA MET A 245 38.78 -70.17 9.04
C MET A 245 38.49 -71.60 8.57
N GLU A 246 37.82 -71.78 7.43
CA GLU A 246 37.60 -73.10 6.83
C GLU A 246 38.91 -73.72 6.31
N VAL A 247 39.80 -72.92 5.72
CA VAL A 247 41.15 -73.37 5.34
C VAL A 247 41.94 -73.80 6.58
N ASP A 248 41.94 -73.01 7.65
CA ASP A 248 42.61 -73.37 8.90
C ASP A 248 41.99 -74.60 9.57
N ARG A 249 40.66 -74.75 9.55
CA ARG A 249 39.96 -75.95 10.02
C ARG A 249 40.36 -77.19 9.21
N GLN A 250 40.42 -77.09 7.89
CA GLN A 250 40.88 -78.18 7.03
C GLN A 250 42.35 -78.53 7.27
N ASN A 251 43.20 -77.53 7.53
CA ASN A 251 44.62 -77.76 7.84
C ASN A 251 44.79 -78.43 9.21
N ALA A 252 44.04 -78.01 10.22
CA ALA A 252 43.98 -78.70 11.51
C ALA A 252 43.51 -80.16 11.37
N ILE A 253 42.48 -80.42 10.56
CA ILE A 253 42.00 -81.79 10.30
C ILE A 253 43.07 -82.65 9.61
N LYS A 254 43.78 -82.12 8.60
CA LYS A 254 44.91 -82.84 7.96
C LYS A 254 46.01 -83.19 8.98
N LEU A 255 46.36 -82.25 9.86
CA LEU A 255 47.35 -82.49 10.93
C LEU A 255 46.88 -83.56 11.92
N TYR A 256 45.60 -83.55 12.32
CA TYR A 256 45.03 -84.60 13.17
C TYR A 256 44.98 -85.96 12.45
N GLU A 257 44.64 -86.00 11.17
CA GLU A 257 44.71 -87.22 10.36
C GLU A 257 46.14 -87.76 10.24
N GLU A 258 47.15 -86.91 10.06
CA GLU A 258 48.56 -87.31 10.03
C GLU A 258 49.01 -87.87 11.39
N ILE A 259 48.60 -87.25 12.50
CA ILE A 259 48.85 -87.76 13.86
C ILE A 259 48.13 -89.10 14.08
N GLU A 260 46.89 -89.27 13.60
CA GLU A 260 46.18 -90.55 13.67
C GLU A 260 46.81 -91.62 12.78
N LYS A 261 47.28 -91.29 11.59
CA LYS A 261 47.98 -92.22 10.69
C LYS A 261 49.25 -92.75 11.37
N ARG A 262 50.09 -91.84 11.93
CA ARG A 262 51.27 -92.23 12.72
C ARG A 262 50.92 -93.07 13.95
N LYS A 263 49.87 -92.72 14.70
CA LYS A 263 49.40 -93.55 15.83
C LYS A 263 48.90 -94.93 15.41
N LYS A 264 48.26 -95.06 14.24
CA LYS A 264 47.82 -96.34 13.68
C LYS A 264 49.00 -97.16 13.17
N GLU A 265 50.02 -96.52 12.58
CA GLU A 265 51.30 -97.15 12.21
C GLU A 265 52.04 -97.66 13.46
N GLU A 266 52.15 -96.84 14.51
CA GLU A 266 52.72 -97.22 15.81
C GLU A 266 51.93 -98.37 16.48
N GLN A 267 50.59 -98.32 16.43
CA GLN A 267 49.73 -99.41 16.93
C GLN A 267 49.88 -100.71 16.12
N LEU A 268 50.04 -100.64 14.80
CA LEU A 268 50.29 -101.80 13.94
C LEU A 268 51.68 -102.39 14.20
N LEU A 269 52.71 -101.55 14.39
CA LEU A 269 54.05 -101.99 14.79
C LEU A 269 54.07 -102.59 16.20
N GLY A 270 53.26 -102.06 17.12
CA GLY A 270 53.05 -102.65 18.45
C GLY A 270 52.31 -103.98 18.40
N ALA A 271 51.23 -104.06 17.62
CA ALA A 271 50.45 -105.28 17.43
C ALA A 271 51.26 -106.38 16.72
N ALA A 272 52.10 -106.05 15.75
CA ALA A 272 53.02 -106.98 15.11
C ALA A 272 54.00 -107.61 16.12
N LYS A 273 54.56 -106.81 17.04
CA LYS A 273 55.43 -107.31 18.12
C LYS A 273 54.67 -108.12 19.18
N LEU A 274 53.41 -107.79 19.44
CA LEU A 274 52.57 -108.61 20.33
C LEU A 274 52.19 -109.94 19.68
N LEU A 275 52.00 -109.99 18.36
CA LEU A 275 51.82 -111.24 17.61
C LEU A 275 53.12 -112.06 17.62
N GLU A 276 54.28 -111.44 17.36
CA GLU A 276 55.60 -112.07 17.49
C GLU A 276 55.80 -112.70 18.88
N GLN A 277 55.44 -111.98 19.96
CA GLN A 277 55.45 -112.50 21.33
C GLN A 277 54.39 -113.58 21.60
N ILE A 278 53.23 -113.55 20.95
CA ILE A 278 52.23 -114.61 21.05
C ILE A 278 52.72 -115.88 20.33
N ASP A 279 53.34 -115.74 19.15
CA ASP A 279 53.95 -116.85 18.41
C ASP A 279 55.12 -117.47 19.20
N GLU A 280 55.95 -116.66 19.88
CA GLU A 280 56.96 -117.13 20.83
C GLU A 280 56.32 -117.90 22.00
N ILE A 281 55.29 -117.33 22.64
CA ILE A 281 54.58 -117.97 23.77
C ILE A 281 53.82 -119.23 23.32
N GLU A 282 53.34 -119.32 22.08
CA GLU A 282 52.70 -120.53 21.54
C GLU A 282 53.72 -121.62 21.19
N GLN A 283 54.94 -121.25 20.75
CA GLN A 283 56.07 -122.18 20.64
C GLN A 283 56.51 -122.68 22.02
N GLU A 284 56.64 -121.81 23.03
CA GLU A 284 56.92 -122.24 24.41
C GLU A 284 55.81 -123.13 24.99
N LYS A 285 54.54 -122.80 24.76
CA LYS A 285 53.40 -123.64 25.16
C LYS A 285 53.41 -124.99 24.44
N LEU A 286 53.81 -125.07 23.17
CA LEU A 286 53.92 -126.33 22.44
C LEU A 286 55.00 -127.23 23.07
N LEU A 287 56.15 -126.66 23.43
CA LEU A 287 57.23 -127.35 24.13
C LEU A 287 56.82 -127.73 25.57
N GLU A 288 56.07 -126.89 26.28
CA GLU A 288 55.47 -127.24 27.56
C GLU A 288 54.41 -128.33 27.43
N LEU A 289 53.62 -128.35 26.35
CA LEU A 289 52.61 -129.38 26.11
C LEU A 289 53.29 -130.72 25.83
N GLU A 290 54.35 -130.74 25.00
CA GLU A 290 55.13 -131.96 24.75
C GLU A 290 55.79 -132.50 26.04
N ARG A 291 56.27 -131.62 26.93
CA ARG A 291 56.69 -132.01 28.28
C ARG A 291 55.55 -132.53 29.15
N LYS A 292 54.41 -131.82 29.17
CA LYS A 292 53.23 -132.21 29.95
C LYS A 292 52.61 -133.51 29.44
N ASP A 293 52.73 -133.85 28.17
CA ASP A 293 52.30 -135.14 27.63
C ASP A 293 53.27 -136.27 28.00
N GLN A 294 54.57 -136.01 28.04
CA GLN A 294 55.55 -136.95 28.63
C GLN A 294 55.32 -137.16 30.14
N GLU A 295 54.91 -136.13 30.88
CA GLU A 295 54.55 -136.19 32.29
C GLU A 295 53.16 -136.84 32.51
N ASN A 296 52.17 -136.56 31.65
CA ASN A 296 50.84 -137.19 31.65
C ASN A 296 50.92 -138.69 31.34
N LEU A 297 51.80 -139.12 30.43
CA LEU A 297 52.03 -140.54 30.17
C LEU A 297 52.60 -141.29 31.39
N GLN A 298 53.24 -140.58 32.32
CA GLN A 298 53.70 -141.10 33.61
C GLN A 298 52.60 -141.00 34.68
N MET A 299 51.82 -139.93 34.67
CA MET A 299 50.72 -139.67 35.60
C MET A 299 49.52 -140.59 35.38
N GLN A 300 49.16 -140.90 34.13
CA GLN A 300 48.08 -141.86 33.82
C GLN A 300 48.40 -143.25 34.37
N ARG A 301 49.66 -143.72 34.20
CA ARG A 301 50.21 -144.96 34.81
C ARG A 301 50.26 -144.94 36.35
N TYR A 302 49.87 -143.84 36.98
CA TYR A 302 49.73 -143.67 38.42
C TYR A 302 48.25 -143.50 38.83
N ILE A 303 47.47 -142.69 38.11
CA ILE A 303 46.03 -142.48 38.33
C ILE A 303 45.21 -143.75 38.06
N GLU A 304 45.59 -144.59 37.10
CA GLU A 304 44.99 -145.91 36.89
C GLU A 304 45.02 -146.77 38.17
N LYS A 305 46.02 -146.59 39.04
CA LYS A 305 46.17 -147.32 40.31
C LYS A 305 45.41 -146.71 41.49
N LEU A 306 44.80 -145.53 41.28
CA LEU A 306 44.24 -144.68 42.34
C LEU A 306 42.73 -144.46 42.13
N MET A 307 42.27 -144.47 40.86
CA MET A 307 40.85 -144.59 40.53
C MET A 307 40.24 -145.96 40.87
N GLU A 308 41.08 -146.99 41.08
CA GLU A 308 40.67 -148.27 41.68
C GLU A 308 40.36 -148.14 43.19
N GLU A 309 40.76 -147.05 43.86
CA GLU A 309 40.59 -146.84 45.31
C GLU A 309 39.43 -145.89 45.67
N ASP A 310 39.10 -144.88 44.84
CA ASP A 310 38.30 -143.72 45.29
C ASP A 310 36.79 -143.76 44.94
N GLN A 311 36.31 -144.77 44.18
CA GLN A 311 34.88 -144.88 43.82
C GLN A 311 33.94 -145.15 45.01
N GLU A 312 34.48 -145.46 46.20
CA GLU A 312 33.72 -145.95 47.35
C GLU A 312 32.95 -144.84 48.14
N THR A 313 33.09 -143.56 47.78
CA THR A 313 32.99 -142.45 48.75
C THR A 313 31.79 -141.46 48.67
N LEU A 314 31.19 -141.18 47.50
CA LEU A 314 30.67 -139.80 47.25
C LEU A 314 29.14 -139.49 47.41
N GLU A 315 28.23 -140.47 47.36
CA GLU A 315 26.80 -140.28 46.98
C GLU A 315 25.85 -139.55 47.98
N ARG A 316 26.32 -138.56 48.73
CA ARG A 316 25.86 -138.36 50.13
C ARG A 316 25.50 -136.89 50.56
N LYS A 317 25.20 -135.93 49.64
CA LYS A 317 24.86 -134.47 49.90
C LYS A 317 24.08 -133.78 48.73
N LYS A 318 22.86 -133.15 48.87
CA LYS A 318 22.31 -132.20 47.81
C LYS A 318 21.02 -131.26 47.92
N LEU A 319 20.34 -130.90 49.03
CA LEU A 319 19.02 -130.17 48.94
C LEU A 319 18.80 -128.98 49.93
N GLU A 320 18.31 -127.79 49.48
CA GLU A 320 18.10 -126.58 50.34
C GLU A 320 16.97 -125.50 50.05
N GLN A 321 17.03 -124.59 49.03
CA GLN A 321 17.28 -123.14 49.34
C GLN A 321 16.32 -121.96 48.89
N GLU A 322 15.09 -122.12 48.36
CA GLU A 322 14.60 -121.25 47.23
C GLU A 322 13.47 -120.15 47.41
N SER A 323 13.24 -119.45 48.54
CA SER A 323 11.84 -119.07 48.93
C SER A 323 11.12 -117.68 48.72
N LEU A 324 11.70 -116.46 48.59
CA LEU A 324 10.92 -115.19 48.85
C LEU A 324 11.29 -113.90 48.03
N ARG A 325 10.35 -112.96 47.70
CA ARG A 325 10.71 -111.66 47.01
C ARG A 325 9.82 -110.35 46.93
N GLU A 326 8.50 -110.27 47.16
CA GLU A 326 7.60 -109.31 46.42
C GLU A 326 7.55 -107.74 46.63
N GLU A 327 6.71 -107.20 47.54
CA GLU A 327 5.59 -106.26 47.18
C GLU A 327 5.80 -104.82 46.59
N LEU A 328 6.78 -104.05 47.08
CA LEU A 328 6.69 -102.63 47.54
C LEU A 328 5.97 -101.47 46.77
N ASN A 329 5.37 -101.63 45.57
CA ASN A 329 5.34 -100.54 44.56
C ASN A 329 4.12 -99.57 44.43
N LYS A 330 3.06 -99.59 45.28
CA LYS A 330 1.73 -99.06 44.88
C LYS A 330 1.32 -97.61 45.24
N ALA A 331 2.00 -96.86 46.11
CA ALA A 331 1.35 -95.75 46.85
C ALA A 331 1.34 -94.33 46.24
N ASN A 332 2.10 -94.02 45.18
CA ASN A 332 2.58 -92.64 44.94
C ASN A 332 1.73 -91.72 44.02
N ALA A 333 0.51 -92.11 43.61
CA ALA A 333 -0.11 -91.58 42.38
C ALA A 333 -1.17 -90.45 42.52
N GLU A 334 -1.77 -90.22 43.69
CA GLU A 334 -3.09 -89.55 43.76
C GLU A 334 -3.08 -88.01 43.91
N LEU A 335 -1.97 -87.40 44.33
CA LEU A 335 -1.96 -86.02 44.87
C LEU A 335 -2.15 -84.87 43.86
N LEU A 336 -2.01 -85.11 42.54
CA LEU A 336 -1.79 -84.03 41.57
C LEU A 336 -3.05 -83.23 41.15
N LYS A 337 -4.24 -83.85 41.16
CA LYS A 337 -5.41 -83.42 40.35
C LYS A 337 -6.27 -82.26 40.91
N ARG A 338 -5.86 -81.60 42.01
CA ARG A 338 -6.77 -80.75 42.82
C ARG A 338 -6.65 -79.22 42.65
N LYS A 339 -5.78 -78.71 41.77
CA LYS A 339 -5.44 -77.27 41.71
C LYS A 339 -6.07 -76.44 40.59
N GLU A 340 -6.58 -77.04 39.51
CA GLU A 340 -6.89 -76.30 38.27
C GLU A 340 -8.26 -75.59 38.26
N LEU A 341 -9.21 -75.97 39.13
CA LEU A 341 -10.61 -75.55 39.03
C LEU A 341 -10.93 -74.11 39.50
N LYS A 342 -9.97 -73.36 40.08
CA LYS A 342 -10.26 -72.05 40.69
C LYS A 342 -10.06 -70.82 39.79
N THR A 343 -9.36 -70.92 38.66
CA THR A 343 -8.91 -69.76 37.87
C THR A 343 -9.91 -69.25 36.83
N LEU A 344 -11.13 -69.80 36.79
CA LEU A 344 -12.12 -69.55 35.74
C LEU A 344 -13.30 -68.66 36.16
N GLN A 345 -13.43 -68.28 37.43
CA GLN A 345 -14.61 -67.54 37.92
C GLN A 345 -14.43 -66.01 37.88
N ASP A 346 -13.24 -65.50 38.20
CA ASP A 346 -13.01 -64.07 38.47
C ASP A 346 -13.07 -63.13 37.23
N LYS A 347 -13.28 -63.66 36.02
CA LYS A 347 -13.24 -62.88 34.76
C LYS A 347 -14.62 -62.47 34.22
N ALA A 348 -15.70 -62.74 34.95
CA ALA A 348 -17.07 -62.58 34.45
C ALA A 348 -17.78 -61.29 34.92
N GLU A 349 -17.27 -60.58 35.93
CA GLU A 349 -18.05 -59.57 36.66
C GLU A 349 -17.76 -58.11 36.27
N GLU A 350 -16.59 -57.80 35.72
CA GLU A 350 -16.16 -56.41 35.47
C GLU A 350 -16.83 -55.72 34.26
N LEU A 351 -17.49 -56.45 33.36
CA LEU A 351 -18.00 -55.94 32.08
C LEU A 351 -19.44 -55.38 32.09
N LYS A 352 -20.06 -55.14 33.25
CA LYS A 352 -21.47 -54.71 33.35
C LYS A 352 -21.74 -53.34 33.97
N VAL A 353 -20.71 -52.58 34.36
CA VAL A 353 -20.88 -51.34 35.15
C VAL A 353 -20.80 -50.04 34.32
N LEU A 354 -20.21 -50.07 33.12
CA LEU A 354 -19.83 -48.85 32.38
C LEU A 354 -20.86 -48.28 31.40
N GLU A 355 -21.90 -49.02 31.01
CA GLU A 355 -22.81 -48.58 29.93
C GLU A 355 -24.02 -47.76 30.40
N PHE A 356 -24.41 -47.86 31.69
CA PHE A 356 -25.67 -47.29 32.18
C PHE A 356 -25.65 -45.76 32.41
N GLN A 357 -24.47 -45.14 32.54
CA GLN A 357 -24.37 -43.72 32.89
C GLN A 357 -24.35 -42.73 31.70
N LYS A 358 -24.07 -43.20 30.48
CA LYS A 358 -23.97 -42.29 29.30
C LYS A 358 -25.33 -41.84 28.73
N GLN A 359 -26.40 -42.61 28.91
CA GLN A 359 -27.69 -42.35 28.25
C GLN A 359 -28.59 -41.35 28.97
N LYS A 360 -28.17 -40.78 30.12
CA LYS A 360 -28.99 -39.85 30.91
C LYS A 360 -28.81 -38.37 30.51
N ALA A 361 -27.67 -37.98 29.95
CA ALA A 361 -27.28 -36.58 29.82
C ALA A 361 -27.87 -35.82 28.60
N GLU A 362 -28.31 -36.53 27.56
CA GLU A 362 -28.64 -35.89 26.26
C GLU A 362 -30.12 -35.53 26.06
N ARG A 363 -31.02 -35.83 27.01
CA ARG A 363 -32.47 -35.59 26.86
C ARG A 363 -32.99 -34.31 27.53
N GLU A 364 -32.25 -33.74 28.48
CA GLU A 364 -32.70 -32.57 29.25
C GLU A 364 -32.31 -31.23 28.58
N ALA A 365 -31.34 -31.21 27.66
CA ALA A 365 -30.79 -29.99 27.07
C ALA A 365 -31.56 -29.39 25.86
N ALA A 366 -32.67 -30.00 25.44
CA ALA A 366 -33.21 -29.81 24.08
C ALA A 366 -34.54 -29.03 23.96
N PHE A 367 -35.37 -28.94 25.03
CA PHE A 367 -36.74 -28.40 24.89
C PHE A 367 -36.99 -27.05 25.60
N GLU A 368 -36.12 -26.62 26.51
CA GLU A 368 -36.28 -25.32 27.22
C GLU A 368 -36.09 -24.08 26.33
N LYS A 369 -35.64 -24.25 25.08
CA LYS A 369 -35.22 -23.14 24.20
C LYS A 369 -36.28 -22.63 23.21
N GLU A 370 -37.51 -23.15 23.25
CA GLU A 370 -38.57 -22.75 22.29
C GLU A 370 -39.66 -21.82 22.86
N GLN A 371 -39.88 -21.76 24.19
CA GLN A 371 -40.97 -20.94 24.76
C GLN A 371 -40.60 -19.47 25.10
N GLU A 372 -39.34 -19.05 25.01
CA GLU A 372 -38.94 -17.64 25.25
C GLU A 372 -39.25 -16.67 24.08
N LYS A 373 -39.82 -17.16 22.97
CA LYS A 373 -40.07 -16.35 21.76
C LYS A 373 -41.43 -15.65 21.71
N ILE A 374 -42.37 -15.96 22.61
CA ILE A 374 -43.64 -15.19 22.75
C ILE A 374 -43.38 -13.92 23.59
N ARG A 375 -42.47 -13.09 23.08
CA ARG A 375 -42.02 -11.82 23.68
C ARG A 375 -42.51 -10.60 22.86
N VAL A 376 -43.55 -10.81 22.06
CA VAL A 376 -44.02 -9.90 20.99
C VAL A 376 -45.44 -9.36 21.28
N GLU A 377 -46.14 -9.85 22.31
CA GLU A 377 -47.42 -9.27 22.79
C GLU A 377 -47.20 -8.10 23.76
N LYS A 378 -46.36 -7.14 23.36
CA LYS A 378 -46.37 -5.78 23.91
C LYS A 378 -46.98 -4.81 22.89
N GLU A 379 -47.34 -3.62 23.37
CA GLU A 379 -47.53 -2.40 22.56
C GLU A 379 -48.85 -2.22 21.76
N ARG A 380 -50.01 -2.67 22.28
CA ARG A 380 -51.33 -2.18 21.78
C ARG A 380 -52.35 -1.63 22.80
N GLU A 381 -52.03 -1.56 24.09
CA GLU A 381 -52.89 -0.91 25.10
C GLU A 381 -52.41 0.49 25.55
N VAL A 382 -51.66 1.22 24.70
CA VAL A 382 -51.30 2.63 24.92
C VAL A 382 -51.91 3.52 23.83
N ALA A 383 -53.24 3.54 23.73
CA ALA A 383 -53.96 4.41 22.81
C ALA A 383 -55.36 4.84 23.31
N LYS A 384 -55.46 6.12 23.71
CA LYS A 384 -56.71 6.91 23.86
C LYS A 384 -57.59 6.66 25.09
N LEU A 385 -57.12 7.17 26.23
CA LEU A 385 -57.99 8.05 27.04
C LEU A 385 -58.36 9.29 26.21
N ARG A 386 -59.55 9.32 25.60
CA ARG A 386 -60.23 10.54 25.09
C ARG A 386 -61.66 10.22 24.62
N GLY A 387 -62.65 10.45 25.47
CA GLY A 387 -64.07 10.21 25.16
C GLY A 387 -65.07 10.69 26.22
N LEU A 388 -64.67 11.63 27.08
CA LEU A 388 -65.42 12.04 28.28
C LEU A 388 -65.90 13.50 28.14
N GLN A 389 -66.61 13.83 27.04
CA GLN A 389 -67.04 15.21 26.79
C GLN A 389 -68.19 15.37 25.77
N GLU A 390 -69.36 14.75 26.00
CA GLU A 390 -70.58 15.13 25.25
C GLU A 390 -71.89 15.01 26.07
N ARG A 391 -72.04 15.92 27.04
CA ARG A 391 -73.33 16.32 27.65
C ARG A 391 -73.45 17.83 27.49
N ALA A 392 -74.23 18.32 26.52
CA ALA A 392 -74.19 19.74 26.15
C ALA A 392 -75.46 20.36 25.53
N LYS A 393 -76.50 19.60 25.15
CA LYS A 393 -77.67 20.10 24.42
C LYS A 393 -78.95 19.35 24.82
N ASP A 394 -80.07 20.10 24.85
CA ASP A 394 -81.50 19.68 24.88
C ASP A 394 -82.39 20.14 26.07
N GLU A 395 -82.18 21.34 26.65
CA GLU A 395 -83.06 21.89 27.72
C GLU A 395 -83.55 23.36 27.54
N GLN A 396 -83.48 23.96 26.34
CA GLN A 396 -83.72 25.42 26.17
C GLN A 396 -84.72 25.78 25.03
N ALA A 397 -85.97 25.33 25.12
CA ALA A 397 -86.96 25.48 24.02
C ALA A 397 -88.36 26.07 24.35
N GLU A 398 -88.85 26.08 25.61
CA GLU A 398 -90.32 26.08 25.86
C GLU A 398 -90.92 27.21 26.75
N ARG A 399 -90.48 28.49 26.71
CA ARG A 399 -91.04 29.52 27.64
C ARG A 399 -91.49 30.91 27.12
N ASP A 400 -91.22 31.34 25.88
CA ASP A 400 -91.40 32.77 25.47
C ASP A 400 -92.65 33.09 24.61
N ALA A 401 -93.84 32.54 24.92
CA ALA A 401 -94.99 32.56 24.01
C ALA A 401 -96.12 33.61 24.22
N LEU A 402 -96.24 34.30 25.37
CA LEU A 402 -97.58 34.73 25.86
C LEU A 402 -97.80 36.20 26.33
N ARG A 403 -97.05 37.21 25.84
CA ARG A 403 -97.13 38.61 26.38
C ARG A 403 -97.84 39.69 25.52
N ALA A 404 -98.46 39.37 24.39
CA ALA A 404 -98.56 40.32 23.27
C ALA A 404 -99.86 41.15 23.03
N LYS A 405 -100.96 41.03 23.81
CA LYS A 405 -102.33 41.18 23.22
C LYS A 405 -103.38 42.17 23.83
N ARG A 406 -103.02 43.32 24.42
CA ARG A 406 -104.02 44.22 25.13
C ARG A 406 -103.89 45.75 24.97
N ALA A 407 -103.47 46.30 23.82
CA ALA A 407 -102.92 47.68 23.77
C ALA A 407 -103.70 48.77 22.99
N GLN A 408 -104.95 48.58 22.54
CA GLN A 408 -105.36 49.17 21.24
C GLN A 408 -106.50 50.21 21.14
N GLU A 409 -107.39 50.43 22.12
CA GLU A 409 -108.71 51.08 21.84
C GLU A 409 -108.89 52.59 22.16
N GLN A 410 -108.11 53.21 23.05
CA GLN A 410 -108.48 54.52 23.65
C GLN A 410 -108.17 55.79 22.82
N ALA A 411 -108.08 55.69 21.48
CA ALA A 411 -107.34 56.67 20.66
C ALA A 411 -108.15 57.74 19.89
N GLU A 412 -109.48 57.65 19.79
CA GLU A 412 -110.20 58.22 18.62
C GLU A 412 -110.64 59.71 18.70
N ARG A 413 -111.01 60.25 19.86
CA ARG A 413 -111.98 61.36 19.91
C ARG A 413 -111.43 62.79 19.96
N ASP A 414 -110.17 63.00 20.33
CA ASP A 414 -109.55 64.34 20.47
C ASP A 414 -109.15 64.99 19.14
N TRP A 415 -109.99 64.84 18.12
CA TRP A 415 -109.60 64.98 16.72
C TRP A 415 -110.08 66.30 16.08
N ARG A 416 -111.40 66.52 15.92
CA ARG A 416 -111.96 67.55 15.00
C ARG A 416 -111.65 69.01 15.35
N ARG A 417 -111.77 69.43 16.61
CA ARG A 417 -111.70 70.88 16.95
C ARG A 417 -110.32 71.52 16.74
N LYS A 418 -109.27 70.72 16.51
CA LYS A 418 -107.93 71.21 16.17
C LYS A 418 -107.86 71.78 14.73
N GLU A 419 -108.67 71.26 13.82
CA GLU A 419 -108.52 71.38 12.36
C GLU A 419 -108.58 72.81 11.79
N ALA A 420 -109.37 73.71 12.39
CA ALA A 420 -109.71 75.01 11.82
C ALA A 420 -108.69 76.14 12.12
N ASP A 421 -108.29 76.33 13.38
CA ASP A 421 -107.21 77.27 13.73
C ASP A 421 -105.85 76.79 13.23
N GLU A 422 -105.71 75.46 13.09
CA GLU A 422 -104.64 74.87 12.31
C GLU A 422 -104.62 75.41 10.88
N ALA A 423 -105.74 75.64 10.19
CA ALA A 423 -105.75 75.99 8.76
C ALA A 423 -105.07 77.34 8.44
N LYS A 424 -105.31 78.39 9.24
CA LYS A 424 -104.61 79.68 9.05
C LYS A 424 -103.14 79.61 9.45
N LYS A 425 -102.84 78.94 10.57
CA LYS A 425 -101.45 78.69 11.00
C LYS A 425 -100.69 77.82 9.99
N LYS A 426 -101.36 76.85 9.35
CA LYS A 426 -100.85 76.03 8.23
C LYS A 426 -100.48 76.91 7.04
N ALA A 427 -101.28 77.93 6.67
CA ALA A 427 -100.94 78.82 5.55
C ALA A 427 -99.70 79.69 5.79
N GLU A 428 -99.57 80.31 6.98
CA GLU A 428 -98.38 81.12 7.34
C GLU A 428 -97.14 80.23 7.60
N LEU A 429 -97.35 79.04 8.17
CA LEU A 429 -96.34 77.98 8.17
C LEU A 429 -95.98 77.59 6.75
N GLU A 430 -96.90 77.43 5.82
CA GLU A 430 -96.62 76.98 4.46
C GLU A 430 -95.74 77.95 3.69
N ASP A 431 -95.92 79.26 3.82
CA ASP A 431 -95.09 80.25 3.13
C ASP A 431 -93.73 80.46 3.80
N SER A 432 -93.66 80.41 5.14
CA SER A 432 -92.38 80.38 5.84
C SER A 432 -91.63 79.06 5.60
N LEU A 433 -92.32 77.93 5.54
CA LEU A 433 -91.81 76.62 5.14
C LEU A 433 -91.41 76.60 3.67
N LYS A 434 -92.12 77.25 2.73
CA LYS A 434 -91.69 77.35 1.32
C LYS A 434 -90.33 78.06 1.24
N LYS A 435 -90.16 79.20 1.93
CA LYS A 435 -88.87 79.93 2.00
C LYS A 435 -87.79 79.13 2.72
N ALA A 436 -88.11 78.49 3.85
CA ALA A 436 -87.17 77.61 4.56
C ALA A 436 -86.81 76.37 3.73
N ARG A 437 -87.73 75.85 2.89
CA ARG A 437 -87.55 74.68 2.03
C ARG A 437 -86.75 75.01 0.78
N THR A 438 -86.89 76.20 0.17
CA THR A 438 -85.98 76.64 -0.90
C THR A 438 -84.56 76.88 -0.36
N MET A 439 -84.41 77.55 0.78
CA MET A 439 -83.11 77.69 1.45
C MET A 439 -82.52 76.33 1.86
N GLN A 440 -83.32 75.42 2.41
CA GLN A 440 -82.89 74.05 2.73
C GLN A 440 -82.53 73.27 1.46
N MET A 441 -83.25 73.44 0.34
CA MET A 441 -82.92 72.80 -0.93
C MET A 441 -81.58 73.30 -1.46
N GLN A 442 -81.33 74.61 -1.47
CA GLN A 442 -80.04 75.18 -1.88
C GLN A 442 -78.89 74.77 -0.95
N GLN A 443 -79.13 74.74 0.38
CA GLN A 443 -78.14 74.25 1.35
C GLN A 443 -77.88 72.75 1.19
N LYS A 444 -78.90 71.94 0.92
CA LYS A 444 -78.75 70.51 0.59
C LYS A 444 -78.03 70.31 -0.72
N GLU A 445 -78.34 71.07 -1.76
CA GLU A 445 -77.69 70.99 -3.08
C GLU A 445 -76.20 71.35 -2.97
N HIS A 446 -75.87 72.45 -2.28
CA HIS A 446 -74.48 72.81 -1.98
C HIS A 446 -73.78 71.74 -1.11
N PHE A 447 -74.44 71.22 -0.08
CA PHE A 447 -73.88 70.16 0.76
C PHE A 447 -73.64 68.86 -0.03
N MET A 448 -74.58 68.46 -0.88
CA MET A 448 -74.45 67.30 -1.78
C MET A 448 -73.36 67.50 -2.83
N ALA A 449 -73.17 68.72 -3.35
CA ALA A 449 -72.08 69.04 -4.26
C ALA A 449 -70.70 68.94 -3.56
N VAL A 450 -70.57 69.54 -2.36
CA VAL A 450 -69.36 69.43 -1.53
C VAL A 450 -69.10 67.98 -1.10
N GLN A 451 -70.14 67.22 -0.75
CA GLN A 451 -70.05 65.80 -0.42
C GLN A 451 -69.58 64.99 -1.64
N ALA A 452 -70.24 65.12 -2.79
CA ALA A 452 -69.84 64.43 -4.02
C ALA A 452 -68.41 64.78 -4.47
N GLN A 453 -67.95 66.02 -4.23
CA GLN A 453 -66.56 66.40 -4.50
C GLN A 453 -65.57 65.81 -3.49
N ARG A 454 -65.92 65.70 -2.21
CA ARG A 454 -65.13 64.95 -1.20
C ARG A 454 -65.07 63.46 -1.53
N GLU A 455 -66.20 62.86 -1.90
CA GLU A 455 -66.30 61.45 -2.31
C GLU A 455 -65.47 61.17 -3.55
N ARG A 456 -65.45 62.06 -4.55
CA ARG A 456 -64.53 61.96 -5.71
C ARG A 456 -63.07 62.01 -5.29
N LEU A 457 -62.68 62.93 -4.42
CA LEU A 457 -61.28 63.07 -3.96
C LEU A 457 -60.81 61.86 -3.13
N GLU A 458 -61.66 61.33 -2.24
CA GLU A 458 -61.36 60.10 -1.50
C GLU A 458 -61.37 58.87 -2.42
N PHE A 459 -62.28 58.80 -3.41
CA PHE A 459 -62.26 57.73 -4.42
C PHE A 459 -60.98 57.76 -5.27
N GLU A 460 -60.52 58.93 -5.73
CA GLU A 460 -59.23 59.06 -6.41
C GLU A 460 -58.03 58.70 -5.53
N ARG A 461 -58.10 59.00 -4.23
CA ARG A 461 -57.06 58.64 -3.25
C ARG A 461 -57.03 57.13 -3.02
N VAL A 462 -58.20 56.49 -2.90
CA VAL A 462 -58.35 55.04 -2.80
C VAL A 462 -57.87 54.36 -4.08
N LEU A 463 -58.22 54.86 -5.27
CA LEU A 463 -57.71 54.33 -6.54
C LEU A 463 -56.19 54.49 -6.67
N ARG A 464 -55.59 55.59 -6.19
CA ARG A 464 -54.14 55.76 -6.14
C ARG A 464 -53.50 54.74 -5.20
N ALA A 465 -54.02 54.59 -3.98
CA ALA A 465 -53.54 53.60 -3.01
C ALA A 465 -53.69 52.16 -3.51
N GLN A 466 -54.78 51.82 -4.20
CA GLN A 466 -55.00 50.51 -4.81
C GLN A 466 -54.02 50.25 -5.97
N LYS A 467 -53.78 51.23 -6.85
CA LYS A 467 -52.77 51.11 -7.93
C LYS A 467 -51.37 50.89 -7.35
N GLU A 468 -51.00 51.66 -6.32
CA GLU A 468 -49.74 51.47 -5.61
C GLU A 468 -49.64 50.09 -4.96
N LEU A 469 -50.72 49.60 -4.33
CA LEU A 469 -50.75 48.27 -3.70
C LEU A 469 -50.55 47.16 -4.75
N VAL A 470 -51.28 47.23 -5.87
CA VAL A 470 -51.16 46.30 -6.99
C VAL A 470 -49.74 46.32 -7.58
N ASP A 471 -49.14 47.50 -7.74
CA ASP A 471 -47.76 47.59 -8.27
C ASP A 471 -46.69 47.23 -7.22
N LYS A 472 -46.97 47.30 -5.92
CA LYS A 472 -46.12 46.72 -4.85
C LYS A 472 -46.20 45.19 -4.92
N GLN A 473 -47.41 44.63 -4.94
CA GLN A 473 -47.66 43.19 -5.08
C GLN A 473 -46.99 42.59 -6.33
N LYS A 474 -47.10 43.23 -7.51
CA LYS A 474 -46.39 42.79 -8.73
C LYS A 474 -44.88 42.71 -8.54
N ARG A 475 -44.26 43.73 -7.91
CA ARG A 475 -42.80 43.75 -7.66
C ARG A 475 -42.38 42.65 -6.67
N GLU A 476 -43.19 42.42 -5.65
CA GLU A 476 -42.97 41.34 -4.66
C GLU A 476 -43.13 39.96 -5.30
N GLU A 477 -44.16 39.75 -6.13
CA GLU A 477 -44.34 38.55 -6.95
C GLU A 477 -43.17 38.33 -7.90
N GLU A 478 -42.73 39.35 -8.63
CA GLU A 478 -41.56 39.25 -9.52
C GLU A 478 -40.30 38.88 -8.75
N ALA A 479 -40.04 39.53 -7.60
CA ALA A 479 -38.90 39.21 -6.75
C ALA A 479 -38.98 37.77 -6.21
N PHE A 480 -40.17 37.29 -5.85
CA PHE A 480 -40.41 35.93 -5.40
C PHE A 480 -40.27 34.89 -6.54
N ARG A 481 -40.76 35.20 -7.74
CA ARG A 481 -40.56 34.40 -8.96
C ARG A 481 -39.07 34.31 -9.32
N LYS A 482 -38.34 35.43 -9.27
CA LYS A 482 -36.88 35.48 -9.49
C LYS A 482 -36.11 34.66 -8.44
N LYS A 483 -36.46 34.77 -7.15
CA LYS A 483 -35.90 33.93 -6.06
C LYS A 483 -36.19 32.44 -6.26
N LYS A 484 -37.44 32.07 -6.61
CA LYS A 484 -37.81 30.67 -6.93
C LYS A 484 -37.05 30.14 -8.14
N TYR A 485 -36.85 30.94 -9.18
CA TYR A 485 -36.08 30.55 -10.36
C TYR A 485 -34.60 30.31 -10.02
N ALA A 486 -33.97 31.22 -9.26
CA ALA A 486 -32.60 31.06 -8.78
C ALA A 486 -32.45 29.77 -7.96
N LEU A 487 -33.27 29.58 -6.92
CA LEU A 487 -33.28 28.34 -6.12
C LEU A 487 -33.47 27.08 -6.97
N ALA A 488 -34.32 27.13 -8.01
CA ALA A 488 -34.50 26.01 -8.94
C ALA A 488 -33.32 25.80 -9.89
N VAL A 489 -32.50 26.82 -10.17
CA VAL A 489 -31.20 26.66 -10.87
C VAL A 489 -30.17 26.06 -9.92
N ASP A 490 -30.07 26.56 -8.69
CA ASP A 490 -29.11 26.11 -7.67
C ASP A 490 -29.34 24.65 -7.30
N VAL A 491 -30.58 24.23 -7.06
CA VAL A 491 -30.94 22.81 -6.84
C VAL A 491 -30.58 21.95 -8.05
N ARG A 492 -30.75 22.44 -9.28
CA ARG A 492 -30.30 21.75 -10.50
C ARG A 492 -28.79 21.78 -10.71
N ALA A 493 -28.03 22.64 -10.02
CA ALA A 493 -26.57 22.54 -9.94
C ALA A 493 -26.18 21.46 -8.94
N GLN A 494 -26.68 21.53 -7.72
CA GLN A 494 -26.42 20.55 -6.64
C GLN A 494 -26.78 19.10 -7.02
N ILE A 495 -27.85 18.89 -7.81
CA ILE A 495 -28.20 17.56 -8.33
C ILE A 495 -27.12 17.04 -9.29
N ARG A 496 -26.62 17.88 -10.21
CA ARG A 496 -25.57 17.50 -11.17
C ARG A 496 -24.22 17.30 -10.49
N GLU A 497 -23.90 18.12 -9.50
CA GLU A 497 -22.71 18.00 -8.64
C GLU A 497 -22.75 16.64 -7.93
N LYS A 498 -23.82 16.33 -7.18
CA LYS A 498 -23.98 15.02 -6.50
C LYS A 498 -24.13 13.82 -7.43
N GLU A 499 -24.47 14.02 -8.70
CA GLU A 499 -24.46 12.98 -9.72
C GLU A 499 -23.04 12.74 -10.23
N GLN A 500 -22.26 13.80 -10.47
CA GLN A 500 -20.84 13.73 -10.79
C GLN A 500 -20.03 13.12 -9.64
N ASP A 501 -20.27 13.52 -8.39
CA ASP A 501 -19.65 12.93 -7.18
C ASP A 501 -19.91 11.42 -7.13
N ARG A 502 -21.17 10.98 -7.28
CA ARG A 502 -21.52 9.55 -7.26
C ARG A 502 -20.92 8.77 -8.42
N ILE A 503 -20.75 9.39 -9.59
CA ILE A 503 -20.05 8.79 -10.73
C ILE A 503 -18.55 8.70 -10.43
N ALA A 504 -17.96 9.71 -9.79
CA ALA A 504 -16.56 9.71 -9.36
C ALA A 504 -16.28 8.67 -8.26
N GLU A 505 -17.12 8.58 -7.23
CA GLU A 505 -17.09 7.53 -6.19
C GLU A 505 -17.19 6.14 -6.81
N ARG A 506 -18.15 5.93 -7.72
CA ARG A 506 -18.31 4.67 -8.44
C ARG A 506 -17.08 4.32 -9.27
N ASN A 507 -16.54 5.28 -10.02
CA ASN A 507 -15.37 5.08 -10.85
C ASN A 507 -14.12 4.82 -9.99
N ALA A 508 -13.94 5.54 -8.89
CA ALA A 508 -12.87 5.33 -7.92
C ALA A 508 -12.91 3.93 -7.30
N PHE A 509 -14.11 3.43 -6.95
CA PHE A 509 -14.30 2.06 -6.47
C PHE A 509 -13.93 1.01 -7.54
N PHE A 510 -14.30 1.22 -8.81
CA PHE A 510 -13.89 0.33 -9.90
C PHE A 510 -12.39 0.43 -10.21
N GLU A 511 -11.79 1.62 -10.12
CA GLU A 511 -10.35 1.81 -10.24
C GLU A 511 -9.58 1.17 -9.08
N GLU A 512 -10.07 1.25 -7.84
CA GLU A 512 -9.50 0.57 -6.68
C GLU A 512 -9.60 -0.95 -6.86
N GLY A 513 -10.75 -1.45 -7.31
CA GLY A 513 -10.92 -2.84 -7.71
C GLY A 513 -9.90 -3.27 -8.76
N ILE A 514 -9.72 -2.49 -9.84
CA ILE A 514 -8.72 -2.76 -10.89
C ILE A 514 -7.30 -2.74 -10.32
N LYS A 515 -6.95 -1.75 -9.49
CA LYS A 515 -5.62 -1.62 -8.86
C LYS A 515 -5.33 -2.81 -7.94
N LEU A 516 -6.29 -3.25 -7.12
CA LEU A 516 -6.16 -4.45 -6.29
C LEU A 516 -6.01 -5.72 -7.13
N ASP A 517 -6.73 -5.81 -8.26
CA ASP A 517 -6.62 -6.93 -9.20
C ASP A 517 -5.27 -6.95 -9.94
N GLU A 518 -4.73 -5.77 -10.30
CA GLU A 518 -3.40 -5.59 -10.88
C GLU A 518 -2.28 -5.86 -9.88
N GLU A 519 -2.40 -5.38 -8.63
CA GLU A 519 -1.47 -5.70 -7.54
C GLU A 519 -1.49 -7.20 -7.22
N ALA A 520 -2.66 -7.85 -7.19
CA ALA A 520 -2.78 -9.29 -7.01
C ALA A 520 -2.15 -10.08 -8.17
N LYS A 521 -2.35 -9.65 -9.43
CA LYS A 521 -1.68 -10.23 -10.60
C LYS A 521 -0.16 -10.03 -10.53
N ALA A 522 0.31 -8.83 -10.21
CA ALA A 522 1.73 -8.52 -10.07
C ALA A 522 2.38 -9.30 -8.91
N ARG A 523 1.67 -9.50 -7.79
CA ARG A 523 2.10 -10.35 -6.68
C ARG A 523 2.20 -11.81 -7.09
N ARG A 524 1.19 -12.36 -7.77
CA ARG A 524 1.22 -13.74 -8.31
C ARG A 524 2.40 -13.94 -9.26
N LEU A 525 2.63 -13.02 -10.19
CA LEU A 525 3.77 -13.08 -11.12
C LEU A 525 5.13 -13.01 -10.41
N LYS A 526 5.27 -12.16 -9.38
CA LYS A 526 6.48 -12.11 -8.53
C LYS A 526 6.69 -13.43 -7.78
N LEU A 527 5.64 -13.98 -7.16
CA LEU A 527 5.69 -15.25 -6.44
C LEU A 527 6.02 -16.41 -7.39
N GLU A 528 5.43 -16.48 -8.59
CA GLU A 528 5.79 -17.46 -9.61
C GLU A 528 7.24 -17.34 -10.07
N ALA A 529 7.75 -16.13 -10.28
CA ALA A 529 9.14 -15.91 -10.64
C ALA A 529 10.09 -16.38 -9.53
N MET A 530 9.76 -16.12 -8.25
CA MET A 530 10.55 -16.59 -7.10
C MET A 530 10.45 -18.10 -6.89
N LYS A 531 9.28 -18.71 -7.10
CA LYS A 531 9.09 -20.17 -7.13
C LYS A 531 9.97 -20.82 -8.21
N LYS A 532 9.97 -20.27 -9.43
CA LYS A 532 10.80 -20.73 -10.56
C LYS A 532 12.30 -20.56 -10.28
N LYS A 533 12.74 -19.43 -9.72
CA LYS A 533 14.14 -19.23 -9.26
C LYS A 533 14.56 -20.30 -8.26
N LYS A 534 13.80 -20.47 -7.17
CA LYS A 534 14.13 -21.45 -6.12
C LYS A 534 14.05 -22.90 -6.60
N LEU A 535 13.21 -23.23 -7.57
CA LEU A 535 13.24 -24.57 -8.20
C LEU A 535 14.52 -24.78 -9.03
N ASN A 536 14.97 -23.78 -9.78
CA ASN A 536 16.24 -23.84 -10.50
C ASN A 536 17.44 -23.96 -9.54
N GLU A 537 17.50 -23.14 -8.48
CA GLU A 537 18.54 -23.20 -7.44
C GLU A 537 18.72 -24.59 -6.82
N LEU A 538 17.67 -25.42 -6.82
CA LEU A 538 17.70 -26.79 -6.30
C LEU A 538 18.13 -27.83 -7.33
N ARG A 539 17.83 -27.60 -8.61
CA ARG A 539 18.39 -28.37 -9.73
C ARG A 539 19.89 -28.09 -9.85
N ASP A 540 20.30 -26.83 -9.72
CA ASP A 540 21.70 -26.40 -9.69
C ASP A 540 22.44 -26.97 -8.47
N ALA A 541 21.74 -27.11 -7.32
CA ALA A 541 22.24 -27.81 -6.13
C ALA A 541 22.19 -29.36 -6.23
N GLY A 542 21.89 -29.93 -7.42
CA GLY A 542 21.97 -31.36 -7.68
C GLY A 542 20.87 -32.23 -7.03
N ILE A 543 19.76 -31.65 -6.59
CA ILE A 543 18.65 -32.42 -6.00
C ILE A 543 17.91 -33.21 -7.10
N PRO A 544 17.69 -34.53 -6.96
CA PRO A 544 16.99 -35.32 -7.96
C PRO A 544 15.58 -34.80 -8.28
N ASP A 545 15.24 -34.72 -9.58
CA ASP A 545 13.96 -34.19 -10.08
C ASP A 545 12.72 -34.87 -9.45
N LYS A 546 12.85 -36.13 -8.98
CA LYS A 546 11.84 -36.86 -8.19
C LYS A 546 11.27 -36.02 -7.03
N TYR A 547 12.13 -35.31 -6.30
CA TYR A 547 11.73 -34.46 -5.17
C TYR A 547 11.34 -33.05 -5.62
N LEU A 548 11.96 -32.53 -6.69
CA LEU A 548 11.57 -31.24 -7.27
C LEU A 548 10.12 -31.29 -7.77
N ALA A 549 9.71 -32.37 -8.42
CA ALA A 549 8.33 -32.61 -8.85
C ALA A 549 7.32 -32.73 -7.68
N GLU A 550 7.76 -33.20 -6.51
CA GLU A 550 6.92 -33.20 -5.30
C GLU A 550 6.75 -31.78 -4.74
N VAL A 551 7.84 -31.00 -4.72
CA VAL A 551 7.84 -29.58 -4.34
C VAL A 551 6.96 -28.77 -5.30
N GLU A 552 7.10 -28.94 -6.61
CA GLU A 552 6.23 -28.32 -7.63
C GLU A 552 4.74 -28.66 -7.42
N ARG A 553 4.41 -29.92 -7.11
CA ARG A 553 3.02 -30.31 -6.80
C ARG A 553 2.51 -29.63 -5.54
N LYS A 554 3.32 -29.51 -4.48
CA LYS A 554 2.97 -28.79 -3.24
C LYS A 554 2.83 -27.28 -3.45
N ILE A 555 3.60 -26.69 -4.36
CA ILE A 555 3.49 -25.26 -4.77
C ILE A 555 2.21 -24.99 -5.57
N ASN A 556 1.89 -25.88 -6.52
CA ASN A 556 0.83 -25.69 -7.50
C ASN A 556 -0.56 -26.16 -7.02
N GLN A 557 -0.64 -26.81 -5.85
CA GLN A 557 -1.91 -27.01 -5.17
C GLN A 557 -2.50 -25.65 -4.79
N PRO A 558 -3.72 -25.29 -5.24
CA PRO A 558 -4.37 -24.07 -4.79
C PRO A 558 -4.55 -24.15 -3.28
N GLN A 559 -4.07 -23.15 -2.53
CA GLN A 559 -4.32 -23.10 -1.09
C GLN A 559 -5.83 -23.08 -0.88
N LYS A 560 -6.34 -24.16 -0.27
CA LYS A 560 -7.76 -24.33 -0.01
C LYS A 560 -8.15 -23.33 1.07
N ILE A 561 -8.64 -22.16 0.64
CA ILE A 561 -9.13 -21.11 1.54
C ILE A 561 -10.22 -21.75 2.38
N MET A 562 -9.93 -21.97 3.66
CA MET A 562 -10.96 -22.29 4.64
C MET A 562 -11.71 -20.99 4.92
N ALA A 563 -12.97 -20.96 4.51
CA ALA A 563 -13.91 -19.89 4.77
C ALA A 563 -14.48 -19.99 6.19
#